data_AF-A0A1M4ZC67-F1
#
_entry.id   AF-A0A1M4ZC67-F1
#
_cell.length_a   1.000
_cell.length_b   1.000
_cell.length_c   1.000
_cell.angle_alpha   90.00
_cell.angle_beta   90.00
_cell.angle_gamma   90.00
#
_symmetry.space_group_name_H-M   'P 1'
#
loop_
_entity.id
_entity.type
_entity.pdbx_description
1 polymer ?
#
loop_
_entity_poly.entity_id
_entity_poly.type
_entity_poly.pdbx_seq_one_letter_code
_entity_poly.pdbx_strand_id
1 'polypeptide(L)'
;MTEQTKNDFLKAVAVQVDLNRMMHGEKRRPMSDWAMIAQEHMGHLFGAILSEKTDEVEKELLHIAAPLLELYRELKGGSINGKDRV
;
A
#
# COMPACT_ATOMS: atom_id res chain seq x y z
N MET A 1 15.51 5.69 13.22
CA MET A 1 14.77 4.43 12.96
C MET A 1 15.70 3.28 13.26
N THR A 2 15.28 2.31 14.07
CA THR A 2 16.07 1.10 14.30
C THR A 2 15.80 0.11 13.18
N GLU A 3 16.76 -0.79 12.92
CA GLU A 3 16.56 -1.87 11.94
C GLU A 3 15.39 -2.78 12.32
N GLN A 4 15.17 -2.98 13.62
CA GLN A 4 14.04 -3.74 14.14
C GLN A 4 12.71 -3.10 13.74
N THR A 5 12.52 -1.80 14.03
CA THR A 5 11.28 -1.07 13.67
C THR A 5 11.01 -1.10 12.17
N LYS A 6 12.06 -0.97 11.34
CA LYS A 6 11.93 -1.07 9.88
C LYS A 6 11.43 -2.44 9.46
N ASN A 7 12.04 -3.51 9.98
CA ASN A 7 11.69 -4.89 9.62
C ASN A 7 10.28 -5.25 10.08
N ASP A 8 9.89 -4.82 11.28
CA ASP A 8 8.54 -5.04 11.80
C ASP A 8 7.48 -4.37 10.93
N PHE A 9 7.72 -3.11 10.55
CA PHE A 9 6.83 -2.38 9.64
C PHE A 9 6.71 -3.07 8.28
N LEU A 10 7.83 -3.42 7.64
CA LEU A 10 7.81 -4.09 6.33
C LEU A 10 7.11 -5.45 6.39
N LYS A 11 7.26 -6.19 7.49
CA LYS A 11 6.55 -7.45 7.71
C LYS A 11 5.04 -7.24 7.82
N ALA A 12 4.61 -6.23 8.57
CA ALA A 12 3.19 -5.88 8.69
C ALA A 12 2.58 -5.47 7.34
N VAL A 13 3.31 -4.67 6.55
CA VAL A 13 2.90 -4.29 5.19
C VAL A 13 2.76 -5.52 4.28
N ALA A 14 3.71 -6.47 4.34
CA ALA A 14 3.62 -7.70 3.56
C ALA A 14 2.39 -8.53 3.93
N VAL A 15 2.10 -8.68 5.23
CA VAL A 15 0.88 -9.35 5.72
C VAL A 15 -0.38 -8.64 5.20
N GLN A 16 -0.43 -7.31 5.24
CA GLN A 16 -1.56 -6.55 4.74
C GLN A 16 -1.79 -6.75 3.24
N VAL A 17 -0.71 -6.84 2.44
CA VAL A 17 -0.79 -7.17 1.01
C VAL A 17 -1.41 -8.55 0.80
N ASP A 18 -0.97 -9.55 1.56
CA ASP A 18 -1.50 -10.92 1.47
C ASP A 18 -2.98 -10.98 1.87
N LEU A 19 -3.36 -10.27 2.94
CA LEU A 19 -4.77 -10.14 3.35
C LEU A 19 -5.63 -9.49 2.27
N ASN A 20 -5.14 -8.40 1.65
CA ASN A 20 -5.87 -7.73 0.58
C ASN A 20 -6.12 -8.67 -0.62
N ARG A 21 -5.14 -9.52 -0.95
CA ARG A 21 -5.26 -10.53 -2.03
C ARG A 21 -6.22 -11.64 -1.66
N MET A 22 -6.21 -12.10 -0.40
CA MET A 22 -7.18 -13.08 0.09
C MET A 22 -8.61 -12.53 0.01
N MET A 23 -8.81 -11.26 0.37
CA MET A 23 -10.14 -10.64 0.43
C MET A 23 -10.69 -10.21 -0.94
N HIS A 24 -9.83 -9.74 -1.84
CA HIS A 24 -10.26 -9.14 -3.12
C HIS A 24 -9.80 -9.94 -4.36
N GLY A 25 -9.08 -11.05 -4.15
CA GLY A 25 -8.47 -11.87 -5.20
C GLY A 25 -7.16 -11.27 -5.74
N GLU A 26 -6.40 -12.09 -6.46
CA GLU A 26 -5.12 -11.71 -7.10
C GLU A 26 -5.31 -10.97 -8.44
N LYS A 27 -6.29 -10.06 -8.51
CA LYS A 27 -6.52 -9.29 -9.74
C LYS A 27 -5.47 -8.20 -9.87
N ARG A 28 -4.76 -8.21 -11.00
CA ARG A 28 -3.92 -7.08 -11.40
C ARG A 28 -4.78 -5.82 -11.55
N ARG A 29 -4.38 -4.74 -10.90
CA ARG A 29 -5.03 -3.43 -11.00
C ARG A 29 -4.12 -2.45 -11.75
N PRO A 30 -4.67 -1.52 -12.55
CA PRO A 30 -3.88 -0.45 -13.13
C PRO A 30 -3.27 0.44 -12.03
N MET A 31 -2.17 1.11 -12.36
CA MET A 31 -1.47 2.00 -11.41
C MET A 31 -2.39 3.08 -10.81
N SER A 32 -3.35 3.59 -11.59
CA SER A 32 -4.35 4.56 -11.14
C SER A 32 -5.17 4.06 -9.97
N ASP A 33 -5.57 2.79 -9.99
CA ASP A 33 -6.42 2.21 -8.95
C ASP A 33 -5.65 2.08 -7.63
N TRP A 34 -4.38 1.66 -7.69
CA TRP A 34 -3.54 1.61 -6.50
C TRP A 34 -3.32 2.99 -5.90
N ALA A 35 -3.11 4.02 -6.74
CA ALA A 35 -3.00 5.40 -6.29
C ALA A 35 -4.31 5.90 -5.63
N MET A 36 -5.47 5.56 -6.19
CA MET A 36 -6.78 5.90 -5.62
C MET A 36 -7.00 5.24 -4.26
N ILE A 37 -6.68 3.95 -4.12
CA ILE A 37 -6.81 3.24 -2.84
C ILE A 37 -5.92 3.89 -1.77
N ALA A 38 -4.67 4.20 -2.11
CA ALA A 38 -3.77 4.90 -1.19
C ALA A 38 -4.30 6.29 -0.80
N GLN A 39 -4.87 7.04 -1.75
CA GLN A 39 -5.48 8.35 -1.50
C GLN A 39 -6.68 8.26 -0.54
N GLU A 40 -7.54 7.25 -0.71
CA GLU A 40 -8.70 7.03 0.18
C GLU A 40 -8.24 6.82 1.63
N HIS A 41 -7.28 5.91 1.84
CA HIS A 41 -6.74 5.62 3.17
C HIS A 41 -5.94 6.78 3.77
N MET A 42 -5.34 7.67 2.96
CA MET A 42 -4.77 8.93 3.45
C MET A 42 -5.83 9.82 4.10
N GLY A 43 -7.05 9.89 3.55
CA GLY A 43 -8.16 10.61 4.16
C GLY A 43 -8.55 10.03 5.53
N HIS A 44 -8.64 8.71 5.62
CA HIS A 44 -8.92 8.02 6.89
C HIS A 44 -7.81 8.23 7.92
N LEU A 45 -6.54 8.18 7.50
CA LEU A 45 -5.39 8.46 8.35
C LEU A 45 -5.48 9.86 8.97
N PHE A 46 -5.78 10.88 8.18
CA PHE A 46 -5.96 12.24 8.71
C PHE A 46 -7.09 12.31 9.72
N GLY A 47 -8.23 11.66 9.45
CA GLY A 47 -9.34 11.56 10.39
C GLY A 47 -8.94 10.88 11.71
N ALA A 48 -8.16 9.80 11.65
CA ALA A 48 -7.68 9.06 12.81
C ALA A 48 -6.70 9.89 13.66
N ILE A 49 -5.75 10.59 13.02
CA ILE A 49 -4.79 11.48 13.69
C ILE A 49 -5.52 12.61 14.41
N LEU A 50 -6.43 13.30 13.72
CA LEU A 50 -7.20 14.41 14.29
C LEU A 50 -8.12 13.97 15.43
N SER A 51 -8.50 12.69 15.45
CA SER A 51 -9.33 12.09 16.50
C SER A 51 -8.52 11.38 17.59
N GLU A 52 -7.18 11.46 17.54
CA GLU A 52 -6.26 10.80 18.49
C GLU A 52 -6.46 9.28 18.64
N LYS A 53 -6.93 8.61 17.58
CA LYS A 53 -7.19 7.16 17.56
C LYS A 53 -5.97 6.39 17.09
N THR A 54 -5.03 6.12 17.99
CA THR A 54 -3.73 5.49 17.66
C THR A 54 -3.86 4.15 16.92
N ASP A 55 -4.83 3.32 17.30
CA ASP A 55 -5.03 2.01 16.66
C ASP A 55 -5.50 2.15 15.21
N GLU A 56 -6.36 3.14 14.94
CA GLU A 56 -6.79 3.46 13.57
C GLU A 56 -5.65 4.11 12.77
N VAL A 57 -4.78 4.90 13.41
CA VAL A 57 -3.58 5.45 12.75
C VAL A 57 -2.67 4.33 12.25
N GLU A 58 -2.35 3.36 13.10
CA GLU A 58 -1.49 2.23 12.71
C GLU A 58 -2.11 1.43 11.57
N LYS A 59 -3.41 1.12 11.67
CA LYS A 59 -4.17 0.44 10.63
C LYS A 59 -4.10 1.20 9.31
N GLU A 60 -4.46 2.49 9.28
CA GLU A 60 -4.48 3.26 8.03
C GLU A 60 -3.08 3.42 7.42
N LEU A 61 -2.01 3.49 8.23
CA LEU A 61 -0.63 3.45 7.71
C LEU A 61 -0.33 2.16 6.92
N LEU A 62 -0.79 1.00 7.41
CA LEU A 62 -0.62 -0.28 6.68
C LEU A 62 -1.50 -0.34 5.42
N HIS A 63 -2.73 0.16 5.52
CA HIS A 63 -3.66 0.24 4.40
C HIS A 63 -3.22 1.22 3.30
N ILE A 64 -2.34 2.19 3.60
CA ILE A 64 -1.65 3.04 2.62
C ILE A 64 -0.41 2.34 2.07
N ALA A 65 0.43 1.77 2.93
CA ALA A 65 1.71 1.22 2.52
C ALA A 65 1.57 -0.02 1.63
N ALA A 66 0.58 -0.88 1.88
CA ALA A 66 0.30 -2.06 1.07
C ALA A 66 -0.01 -1.73 -0.41
N PRO A 67 -0.98 -0.86 -0.75
CA PRO A 67 -1.23 -0.48 -2.15
C PRO A 67 -0.07 0.30 -2.77
N LEU A 68 0.71 1.08 -2.00
CA LEU A 68 1.93 1.71 -2.53
C LEU A 68 3.01 0.68 -2.89
N LEU A 69 3.13 -0.41 -2.12
CA LEU A 69 4.02 -1.52 -2.46
C LEU A 69 3.56 -2.23 -3.73
N GLU A 70 2.26 -2.47 -3.90
CA GLU A 70 1.70 -3.04 -5.14
C GLU A 70 1.90 -2.09 -6.33
N LEU A 71 1.70 -0.78 -6.15
CA LEU A 71 2.00 0.23 -7.16
C LEU A 71 3.48 0.21 -7.58
N TYR A 72 4.39 0.09 -6.61
CA TYR A 72 5.82 -0.03 -6.87
C TYR A 72 6.14 -1.32 -7.64
N ARG A 73 5.49 -2.43 -7.29
CA ARG A 73 5.60 -3.70 -8.03
C ARG A 73 5.11 -3.57 -9.46
N GLU A 74 3.99 -2.89 -9.70
CA GLU A 74 3.49 -2.61 -11.05
C GLU A 74 4.46 -1.73 -11.85
N LEU A 75 5.03 -0.70 -11.22
CA LEU A 75 6.05 0.14 -11.84
C LEU A 75 7.31 -0.65 -12.23
N LYS A 76 7.75 -1.58 -11.37
CA LYS A 76 8.94 -2.40 -11.61
C LYS A 76 8.67 -3.58 -12.55
N GLY A 77 7.49 -4.18 -12.48
CA GLY A 77 7.04 -5.27 -13.36
C GLY A 77 6.62 -4.79 -14.76
N GLY A 78 6.30 -3.51 -14.91
CA GLY A 78 5.92 -2.89 -16.19
C GLY A 78 7.07 -2.43 -17.09
N SER A 79 8.33 -2.63 -16.68
CA SER A 79 9.49 -1.99 -17.33
C SER A 79 10.59 -2.95 -17.81
N ILE A 80 10.19 -4.07 -18.43
CA ILE A 80 11.08 -4.85 -19.34
C ILE A 80 10.45 -5.06 -20.73
N ASN A 81 9.37 -4.35 -21.10
CA ASN A 81 8.82 -4.42 -22.47
C ASN A 81 8.24 -3.10 -23.01
N GLY A 82 8.69 -1.95 -22.49
CA GLY A 82 8.38 -0.64 -23.06
C GLY A 82 9.17 -0.28 -24.33
N LYS A 83 9.49 -1.26 -25.19
CA LYS A 83 9.72 -0.97 -26.61
C LYS A 83 8.34 -0.75 -27.21
N ASP A 84 7.91 0.50 -27.17
CA ASP A 84 7.01 1.17 -28.13
C ASP A 84 6.60 2.49 -27.49
N ARG A 85 7.50 3.47 -27.61
CA ARG A 85 7.09 4.86 -27.74
C ARG A 85 7.56 5.29 -29.12
N VAL A 86 6.55 5.50 -29.97
CA VAL A 86 6.60 6.14 -31.29
C VAL A 86 7.45 7.41 -31.25
#